data_AF-A0A9D9UTN1-F1
#
_entry.id   AF-A0A9D9UTN1-F1
#
_cell.length_a   1.000
_cell.length_b   1.000
_cell.length_c   1.000
_cell.angle_alpha   90.00
_cell.angle_beta   90.00
_cell.angle_gamma   90.00
#
_symmetry.space_group_name_H-M   'P 1'
#
loop_
_entity.id
_entity.type
_entity.pdbx_description
1 polymer ?
#
loop_
_entity_poly.entity_id
_entity_poly.type
_entity_poly.pdbx_seq_one_letter_code
_entity_poly.pdbx_strand_id
1 'polypeptide(L)'
;MKKITSFIAIITIFFGSFAGFSEKVLAASVTTFSDTLSTLQASTAANHTIYFVTPSGVASGGIVTLTFDADFTGVSSIDDTDLDFAEGDSGTCSTASYTEETLVASGATSSQFNASASGQVITFESGGASATVTAARCIRIKIGTNATSGVTGGEQISNGVAANAHSVTIGGSFGDSGTAAIDIIADDSVNITATVDPTITFTISDTTVGFGTLTTGSASWATGDTNGVTSAPADSSGAHEMTLATNAASGYSITYNGATLTSGGNTIDVATISEDDDGTPASEQFALGLDDNGGNATIVSAYDLATANSYSFVAGTTTTVASETIATATETFDVQYIANVAGLTEAGSYTTNITWIATGNF
;
A
#
# COMPACT_ATOMS: atom_id res chain seq x y z
N MET A 1 -7.64 -17.04 97.20
CA MET A 1 -8.19 -17.44 95.88
C MET A 1 -9.23 -16.46 95.28
N LYS A 2 -9.59 -15.33 95.91
CA LYS A 2 -10.57 -14.36 95.34
C LYS A 2 -10.01 -13.24 94.45
N LYS A 3 -8.68 -13.05 94.35
CA LYS A 3 -8.06 -11.96 93.56
C LYS A 3 -7.59 -12.36 92.16
N ILE A 4 -7.48 -13.66 91.86
CA ILE A 4 -6.99 -14.16 90.56
C ILE A 4 -8.13 -14.29 89.54
N THR A 5 -9.36 -14.54 89.99
CA THR A 5 -10.55 -14.62 89.13
C THR A 5 -10.98 -13.28 88.53
N SER A 6 -10.73 -12.15 89.21
CA SER A 6 -11.10 -10.82 88.69
C SER A 6 -10.14 -10.29 87.62
N PHE A 7 -8.89 -10.75 87.59
CA PHE A 7 -7.89 -10.33 86.60
C PHE A 7 -8.08 -11.07 85.26
N ILE A 8 -8.50 -12.34 85.32
CA ILE A 8 -8.78 -13.15 84.13
C ILE A 8 -10.05 -12.68 83.41
N ALA A 9 -11.07 -12.21 84.15
CA ALA A 9 -12.32 -11.72 83.58
C ALA A 9 -12.17 -10.38 82.81
N ILE A 10 -11.23 -9.51 83.22
CA ILE A 10 -10.99 -8.23 82.55
C ILE A 10 -10.17 -8.41 81.26
N ILE A 11 -9.23 -9.37 81.23
CA ILE A 11 -8.46 -9.70 80.03
C ILE A 11 -9.33 -10.36 78.94
N THR A 12 -10.32 -11.18 79.33
CA THR A 12 -11.24 -11.80 78.35
C THR A 12 -12.23 -10.81 77.73
N ILE A 13 -12.64 -9.76 78.45
CA ILE A 13 -13.49 -8.69 77.91
C ILE A 13 -12.69 -7.75 76.99
N PHE A 14 -11.39 -7.55 77.26
CA PHE A 14 -10.52 -6.72 76.41
C PHE A 14 -10.05 -7.44 75.13
N PHE A 15 -9.92 -8.77 75.14
CA PHE A 15 -9.63 -9.56 73.93
C PHE A 15 -10.87 -9.99 73.13
N GLY A 16 -12.04 -10.13 73.78
CA GLY A 16 -13.30 -10.47 73.11
C GLY A 16 -13.91 -9.33 72.30
N SER A 17 -13.42 -8.10 72.45
CA SER A 17 -13.91 -6.91 71.75
C SER A 17 -13.13 -6.54 70.47
N PHE A 18 -12.04 -7.26 70.16
CA PHE A 18 -11.29 -7.07 68.90
C PHE A 18 -11.66 -8.09 67.79
N ALA A 19 -12.42 -9.13 68.10
CA ALA A 19 -12.78 -10.19 67.14
C ALA A 19 -13.96 -9.85 66.20
N GLY A 20 -14.38 -8.58 66.14
CA GLY A 20 -15.60 -8.16 65.45
C GLY A 20 -15.46 -6.96 64.50
N PHE A 21 -14.27 -6.39 64.33
CA PHE A 21 -14.04 -5.43 63.25
C PHE A 21 -13.86 -6.23 61.96
N SER A 22 -14.99 -6.55 61.32
CA SER A 22 -14.99 -6.72 59.87
C SER A 22 -14.51 -5.38 59.31
N GLU A 23 -13.24 -5.34 58.87
CA GLU A 23 -12.76 -4.21 58.09
C GLU A 23 -13.65 -4.14 56.87
N LYS A 24 -14.57 -3.16 56.86
CA LYS A 24 -15.27 -2.81 55.64
C LYS A 24 -14.19 -2.26 54.72
N VAL A 25 -13.78 -3.06 53.74
CA VAL A 25 -13.06 -2.54 52.58
C VAL A 25 -13.92 -1.40 52.04
N LEU A 26 -13.41 -0.17 52.13
CA LEU A 26 -14.09 1.00 51.62
C LEU A 26 -13.89 0.98 50.10
N ALA A 27 -14.99 0.88 49.36
CA ALA A 27 -15.04 1.12 47.93
C ALA A 27 -14.29 2.42 47.57
N ALA A 28 -13.31 2.36 46.67
CA ALA A 28 -12.58 3.53 46.19
C ALA A 28 -12.85 3.79 44.70
N SER A 29 -12.48 4.98 44.22
CA SER A 29 -12.53 5.25 42.78
C SER A 29 -11.29 4.68 42.11
N VAL A 30 -11.48 3.93 41.01
CA VAL A 30 -10.35 3.55 40.16
C VAL A 30 -9.67 4.80 39.59
N THR A 31 -8.38 4.71 39.32
CA THR A 31 -7.61 5.81 38.73
C THR A 31 -7.08 5.41 37.36
N THR A 32 -6.70 6.41 36.55
CA THR A 32 -6.18 6.23 35.19
C THR A 32 -7.08 5.35 34.30
N PHE A 33 -8.40 5.44 34.48
CA PHE A 33 -9.35 4.67 33.68
C PHE A 33 -9.38 5.22 32.25
N SER A 34 -8.98 4.39 31.28
CA SER A 34 -9.08 4.69 29.85
C SER A 34 -9.59 3.48 29.08
N ASP A 35 -10.31 3.73 27.99
CA ASP A 35 -10.64 2.74 26.97
C ASP A 35 -10.16 3.26 25.60
N THR A 36 -9.37 2.45 24.90
CA THR A 36 -8.91 2.75 23.54
C THR A 36 -9.55 1.76 22.56
N LEU A 37 -10.37 2.30 21.67
CA LEU A 37 -11.08 1.54 20.66
C LEU A 37 -10.26 1.49 19.35
N SER A 38 -10.36 0.40 18.59
CA SER A 38 -9.75 0.32 17.25
C SER A 38 -10.41 1.23 16.21
N THR A 39 -11.64 1.66 16.47
CA THR A 39 -12.42 2.60 15.66
C THR A 39 -13.42 3.33 16.57
N LEU A 40 -13.69 4.60 16.30
CA LEU A 40 -14.76 5.39 16.92
C LEU A 40 -15.97 5.51 16.00
N GLN A 41 -15.97 4.84 14.85
CA GLN A 41 -17.08 4.85 13.91
C GLN A 41 -18.32 4.22 14.55
N ALA A 42 -19.45 4.92 14.43
CA ALA A 42 -20.73 4.48 14.96
C ALA A 42 -21.17 3.14 14.34
N SER A 43 -21.73 2.25 15.18
CA SER A 43 -22.25 0.95 14.74
C SER A 43 -21.23 0.04 14.05
N THR A 44 -19.94 0.26 14.30
CA THR A 44 -18.84 -0.57 13.78
C THR A 44 -18.21 -1.40 14.91
N ALA A 45 -17.89 -2.65 14.62
CA ALA A 45 -17.16 -3.55 15.51
C ALA A 45 -15.77 -2.97 15.86
N ALA A 46 -15.47 -2.87 17.15
CA ALA A 46 -14.23 -2.34 17.68
C ALA A 46 -13.58 -3.32 18.67
N ASN A 47 -12.25 -3.39 18.62
CA ASN A 47 -11.48 -3.95 19.71
C ASN A 47 -11.37 -2.90 20.82
N HIS A 48 -11.34 -3.32 22.07
CA HIS A 48 -11.15 -2.44 23.23
C HIS A 48 -9.83 -2.76 23.92
N THR A 49 -9.13 -1.72 24.39
CA THR A 49 -8.00 -1.85 25.32
C THR A 49 -8.25 -0.94 26.50
N ILE A 50 -8.62 -1.56 27.62
CA ILE A 50 -9.04 -0.87 28.82
C ILE A 50 -7.93 -0.96 29.86
N TYR A 51 -7.62 0.16 30.50
CA TYR A 51 -6.69 0.25 31.63
C TYR A 51 -7.37 0.94 32.80
N PHE A 52 -7.09 0.49 34.02
CA PHE A 52 -7.40 1.23 35.24
C PHE A 52 -6.53 0.72 36.39
N VAL A 53 -6.29 1.55 37.40
CA VAL A 53 -5.65 1.14 38.66
C VAL A 53 -6.72 0.91 39.70
N THR A 54 -6.70 -0.26 40.33
CA THR A 54 -7.58 -0.62 41.46
C THR A 54 -6.91 -0.24 42.80
N PRO A 55 -7.43 0.74 43.56
CA PRO A 55 -6.86 1.07 44.86
C PRO A 55 -6.93 -0.09 45.85
N SER A 56 -8.01 -0.88 45.87
CA SER A 56 -8.18 -1.97 46.86
C SER A 56 -7.63 -3.31 46.39
N GLY A 57 -7.42 -3.50 45.08
CA GLY A 57 -7.14 -4.80 44.49
C GLY A 57 -8.40 -5.66 44.35
N VAL A 58 -8.24 -6.85 43.79
CA VAL A 58 -9.31 -7.86 43.64
C VAL A 58 -9.00 -9.03 44.56
N ALA A 59 -9.78 -9.18 45.64
CA ALA A 59 -9.62 -10.28 46.59
C ALA A 59 -10.21 -11.59 46.05
N SER A 60 -9.95 -12.71 46.75
CA SER A 60 -10.54 -14.02 46.45
C SER A 60 -12.08 -13.94 46.41
N GLY A 61 -12.69 -14.40 45.31
CA GLY A 61 -14.14 -14.30 45.09
C GLY A 61 -14.63 -12.88 44.76
N GLY A 62 -13.71 -11.93 44.58
CA GLY A 62 -14.02 -10.59 44.12
C GLY A 62 -14.48 -10.60 42.66
N ILE A 63 -15.46 -9.75 42.37
CA ILE A 63 -16.04 -9.58 41.04
C ILE A 63 -15.70 -8.18 40.54
N VAL A 64 -15.17 -8.09 39.32
CA VAL A 64 -14.97 -6.88 38.54
C VAL A 64 -15.97 -6.91 37.38
N THR A 65 -16.72 -5.84 37.17
CA THR A 65 -17.65 -5.69 36.06
C THR A 65 -17.30 -4.49 35.19
N LEU A 66 -17.31 -4.67 33.88
CA LEU A 66 -17.37 -3.62 32.87
C LEU A 66 -18.82 -3.50 32.40
N THR A 67 -19.44 -2.32 32.54
CA THR A 67 -20.77 -2.06 31.99
C THR A 67 -20.68 -1.00 30.90
N PHE A 68 -21.06 -1.38 29.69
CA PHE A 68 -21.14 -0.49 28.53
C PHE A 68 -22.52 0.19 28.47
N ASP A 69 -22.58 1.36 27.85
CA ASP A 69 -23.85 2.03 27.57
C ASP A 69 -24.77 1.18 26.68
N ALA A 70 -26.08 1.45 26.75
CA ALA A 70 -27.12 0.54 26.26
C ALA A 70 -27.16 0.35 24.73
N ASP A 71 -26.55 1.23 23.96
CA ASP A 71 -26.56 1.19 22.50
C ASP A 71 -25.31 0.55 21.89
N PHE A 72 -24.28 0.23 22.69
CA PHE A 72 -23.24 -0.71 22.27
C PHE A 72 -23.89 -2.08 22.05
N THR A 73 -23.50 -2.77 20.98
CA THR A 73 -24.06 -4.10 20.66
C THR A 73 -22.96 -5.15 20.57
N GLY A 74 -23.33 -6.43 20.67
CA GLY A 74 -22.35 -7.53 20.70
C GLY A 74 -21.69 -7.74 22.07
N VAL A 75 -22.00 -6.95 23.10
CA VAL A 75 -21.44 -7.14 24.45
C VAL A 75 -21.77 -8.53 24.99
N SER A 76 -23.02 -9.00 24.86
CA SER A 76 -23.45 -10.30 25.37
C SER A 76 -22.93 -11.51 24.59
N SER A 77 -22.30 -11.30 23.42
CA SER A 77 -21.65 -12.38 22.66
C SER A 77 -20.18 -12.56 23.02
N ILE A 78 -19.58 -11.62 23.76
CA ILE A 78 -18.22 -11.75 24.26
C ILE A 78 -18.14 -12.92 25.26
N ASP A 79 -17.19 -13.81 25.05
CA ASP A 79 -16.87 -14.88 26.00
C ASP A 79 -15.43 -14.79 26.54
N ASP A 80 -14.98 -15.81 27.27
CA ASP A 80 -13.63 -15.84 27.86
C ASP A 80 -12.51 -15.88 26.82
N THR A 81 -12.79 -16.31 25.59
CA THR A 81 -11.81 -16.36 24.50
C THR A 81 -11.62 -15.03 23.79
N ASP A 82 -12.59 -14.13 23.91
CA ASP A 82 -12.53 -12.75 23.41
C ASP A 82 -11.88 -11.77 24.38
N LEU A 83 -11.42 -12.25 25.54
CA LEU A 83 -10.97 -11.42 26.64
C LEU A 83 -9.54 -11.77 27.05
N ASP A 84 -8.70 -10.75 27.22
CA ASP A 84 -7.49 -10.86 28.04
C ASP A 84 -7.71 -10.05 29.32
N PHE A 85 -7.36 -10.59 30.48
CA PHE A 85 -7.33 -9.87 31.75
C PHE A 85 -5.94 -10.00 32.35
N ALA A 86 -5.27 -8.88 32.66
CA ALA A 86 -3.89 -8.91 33.13
C ALA A 86 -3.63 -7.95 34.29
N GLU A 87 -2.82 -8.39 35.25
CA GLU A 87 -2.31 -7.56 36.33
C GLU A 87 -0.97 -6.93 35.92
N GLY A 88 -0.85 -5.63 36.15
CA GLY A 88 0.40 -4.87 36.02
C GLY A 88 1.27 -4.96 37.27
N ASP A 89 2.58 -5.03 37.09
CA ASP A 89 3.58 -5.02 38.17
C ASP A 89 3.73 -3.67 38.91
N SER A 90 2.94 -2.65 38.54
CA SER A 90 2.93 -1.30 39.10
C SER A 90 1.56 -0.62 38.95
N GLY A 91 1.36 0.48 39.68
CA GLY A 91 0.19 1.35 39.54
C GLY A 91 0.30 2.39 38.41
N THR A 92 1.28 2.25 37.51
CA THR A 92 1.49 3.16 36.38
C THR A 92 1.24 2.41 35.08
N CYS A 93 -0.02 2.40 34.62
CA CYS A 93 -0.47 1.55 33.50
C CYS A 93 0.35 1.70 32.21
N SER A 94 0.89 2.89 31.92
CA SER A 94 1.67 3.15 30.71
C SER A 94 3.06 2.50 30.68
N THR A 95 3.60 2.10 31.84
CA THR A 95 4.95 1.51 31.97
C THR A 95 4.96 0.18 32.69
N ALA A 96 3.81 -0.30 33.15
CA ALA A 96 3.71 -1.59 33.85
C ALA A 96 4.00 -2.75 32.91
N SER A 97 4.67 -3.78 33.44
CA SER A 97 4.72 -5.09 32.79
C SER A 97 3.47 -5.86 33.20
N TYR A 98 2.78 -6.47 32.23
CA TYR A 98 1.52 -7.18 32.47
C TYR A 98 1.72 -8.69 32.50
N THR A 99 1.11 -9.34 33.49
CA THR A 99 0.98 -10.80 33.58
C THR A 99 -0.46 -11.18 33.30
N GLU A 100 -0.69 -12.00 32.27
CA GLU A 100 -2.04 -12.47 31.94
C GLU A 100 -2.57 -13.40 33.03
N GLU A 101 -3.82 -13.17 33.41
CA GLU A 101 -4.61 -14.12 34.18
C GLU A 101 -5.20 -15.17 33.26
N THR A 102 -5.37 -16.39 33.78
CA THR A 102 -6.06 -17.44 33.03
C THR A 102 -7.57 -17.28 33.18
N LEU A 103 -8.25 -17.02 32.06
CA LEU A 103 -9.71 -16.93 32.00
C LEU A 103 -10.33 -18.28 31.66
N VAL A 104 -11.55 -18.52 32.17
CA VAL A 104 -12.43 -19.63 31.79
C VAL A 104 -13.89 -19.18 31.76
N ALA A 105 -14.71 -19.79 30.91
CA ALA A 105 -16.15 -19.48 30.79
C ALA A 105 -17.00 -19.81 32.04
N SER A 106 -16.57 -20.79 32.84
CA SER A 106 -17.24 -21.17 34.09
C SER A 106 -16.37 -22.08 34.95
N GLY A 107 -16.70 -22.17 36.25
CA GLY A 107 -16.06 -23.14 37.16
C GLY A 107 -14.58 -22.86 37.42
N ALA A 108 -14.19 -21.59 37.48
CA ALA A 108 -12.82 -21.16 37.73
C ALA A 108 -12.24 -21.82 39.00
N THR A 109 -11.01 -22.32 38.86
CA THR A 109 -10.24 -22.83 40.00
C THR A 109 -9.61 -21.67 40.79
N SER A 110 -8.91 -21.98 41.89
CA SER A 110 -8.32 -20.97 42.77
C SER A 110 -7.26 -20.07 42.12
N SER A 111 -6.78 -20.41 40.92
CA SER A 111 -5.78 -19.64 40.15
C SER A 111 -6.31 -19.17 38.79
N GLN A 112 -7.62 -19.14 38.61
CA GLN A 112 -8.26 -18.70 37.36
C GLN A 112 -9.35 -17.67 37.68
N PHE A 113 -9.67 -16.85 36.69
CA PHE A 113 -10.85 -16.00 36.71
C PHE A 113 -11.94 -16.59 35.81
N ASN A 114 -13.18 -16.52 36.28
CA ASN A 114 -14.33 -16.76 35.44
C ASN A 114 -14.63 -15.48 34.66
N ALA A 115 -14.76 -15.57 33.33
CA ALA A 115 -15.11 -14.45 32.48
C ALA A 115 -16.42 -14.75 31.73
N SER A 116 -17.37 -13.82 31.78
CA SER A 116 -18.66 -13.99 31.12
C SER A 116 -19.27 -12.64 30.76
N ALA A 117 -20.13 -12.61 29.73
CA ALA A 117 -20.89 -11.43 29.38
C ALA A 117 -22.40 -11.69 29.37
N SER A 118 -23.18 -10.70 29.80
CA SER A 118 -24.65 -10.75 29.76
C SER A 118 -25.24 -9.34 29.70
N GLY A 119 -26.14 -9.12 28.75
CA GLY A 119 -26.62 -7.77 28.43
C GLY A 119 -25.44 -6.87 28.06
N GLN A 120 -25.29 -5.75 28.78
CA GLN A 120 -24.19 -4.80 28.59
C GLN A 120 -23.03 -4.98 29.57
N VAL A 121 -23.01 -6.09 30.32
CA VAL A 121 -22.06 -6.29 31.41
C VAL A 121 -21.12 -7.44 31.08
N ILE A 122 -19.83 -7.17 31.08
CA ILE A 122 -18.77 -8.19 31.12
C ILE A 122 -18.32 -8.32 32.57
N THR A 123 -18.20 -9.56 33.05
CA THR A 123 -17.92 -9.91 34.44
C THR A 123 -16.68 -10.78 34.52
N PHE A 124 -15.73 -10.38 35.35
CA PHE A 124 -14.57 -11.17 35.77
C PHE A 124 -14.71 -11.52 37.25
N GLU A 125 -14.75 -12.80 37.59
CA GLU A 125 -14.88 -13.28 38.96
C GLU A 125 -13.66 -14.12 39.36
N SER A 126 -13.02 -13.74 40.46
CA SER A 126 -11.89 -14.48 41.03
C SER A 126 -12.31 -15.88 41.48
N GLY A 127 -11.68 -16.92 40.95
CA GLY A 127 -11.93 -18.31 41.34
C GLY A 127 -11.33 -18.72 42.69
N GLY A 128 -10.53 -17.87 43.33
CA GLY A 128 -10.03 -18.12 44.68
C GLY A 128 -8.70 -17.49 45.04
N ALA A 129 -7.99 -18.13 45.97
CA ALA A 129 -6.87 -17.55 46.73
C ALA A 129 -5.63 -17.12 45.93
N SER A 130 -5.47 -17.52 44.67
CA SER A 130 -4.37 -17.12 43.80
C SER A 130 -4.81 -16.36 42.56
N ALA A 131 -6.11 -16.27 42.31
CA ALA A 131 -6.72 -15.44 41.28
C ALA A 131 -7.06 -14.09 41.89
N THR A 132 -6.05 -13.29 42.21
CA THR A 132 -6.23 -12.01 42.93
C THR A 132 -5.39 -10.94 42.31
N VAL A 133 -5.88 -9.70 42.29
CA VAL A 133 -5.08 -8.54 41.87
C VAL A 133 -4.63 -7.78 43.11
N THR A 134 -3.35 -7.45 43.17
CA THR A 134 -2.77 -6.69 44.29
C THR A 134 -3.32 -5.25 44.29
N ALA A 135 -3.52 -4.70 45.49
CA ALA A 135 -3.90 -3.30 45.66
C ALA A 135 -2.90 -2.35 44.97
N ALA A 136 -3.42 -1.22 44.47
CA ALA A 136 -2.67 -0.19 43.75
C ALA A 136 -1.92 -0.70 42.49
N ARG A 137 -2.42 -1.77 41.85
CA ARG A 137 -1.93 -2.26 40.56
C ARG A 137 -2.84 -1.85 39.42
N CYS A 138 -2.23 -1.74 38.24
CA CYS A 138 -2.98 -1.60 37.01
C CYS A 138 -3.62 -2.93 36.63
N ILE A 139 -4.84 -2.87 36.12
CA ILE A 139 -5.50 -3.94 35.38
C ILE A 139 -5.55 -3.50 33.92
N ARG A 140 -5.20 -4.41 33.01
CA ARG A 140 -5.47 -4.28 31.58
C ARG A 140 -6.51 -5.31 31.17
N ILE A 141 -7.51 -4.87 30.44
CA ILE A 141 -8.49 -5.73 29.78
C ILE A 141 -8.39 -5.48 28.28
N LYS A 142 -8.31 -6.55 27.48
CA LYS A 142 -8.48 -6.47 26.03
C LYS A 142 -9.74 -7.20 25.63
N ILE A 143 -10.42 -6.70 24.60
CA ILE A 143 -11.68 -7.27 24.11
C ILE A 143 -11.63 -7.41 22.59
N GLY A 144 -11.96 -8.61 22.13
CA GLY A 144 -12.06 -9.03 20.74
C GLY A 144 -10.74 -9.48 20.16
N THR A 145 -10.51 -9.19 18.88
CA THR A 145 -9.35 -9.72 18.15
C THR A 145 -7.98 -9.25 18.66
N ASN A 146 -7.94 -8.27 19.57
CA ASN A 146 -6.71 -7.87 20.26
C ASN A 146 -6.45 -8.67 21.57
N ALA A 147 -7.45 -9.42 22.07
CA ALA A 147 -7.26 -10.46 23.06
C ALA A 147 -6.56 -11.65 22.39
N THR A 148 -5.38 -11.99 22.89
CA THR A 148 -4.46 -12.92 22.20
C THR A 148 -3.82 -13.92 23.16
N SER A 149 -4.12 -13.84 24.46
CA SER A 149 -3.66 -14.80 25.45
C SER A 149 -4.47 -16.10 25.32
N GLY A 150 -3.78 -17.23 25.18
CA GLY A 150 -4.41 -18.53 24.96
C GLY A 150 -4.88 -18.72 23.51
N VAL A 151 -5.88 -17.95 23.08
CA VAL A 151 -6.39 -17.90 21.69
C VAL A 151 -6.62 -16.45 21.26
N THR A 152 -6.73 -16.21 19.96
CA THR A 152 -7.15 -14.90 19.45
C THR A 152 -8.66 -14.82 19.47
N GLY A 153 -9.21 -13.78 20.10
CA GLY A 153 -10.64 -13.52 20.16
C GLY A 153 -11.28 -13.39 18.78
N GLY A 154 -12.54 -13.79 18.66
CA GLY A 154 -13.31 -13.79 17.41
C GLY A 154 -14.38 -12.69 17.36
N GLU A 155 -14.91 -12.32 18.52
CA GLU A 155 -16.07 -11.44 18.64
C GLU A 155 -15.65 -10.06 19.15
N GLN A 156 -16.28 -9.01 18.63
CA GLN A 156 -15.99 -7.62 19.00
C GLN A 156 -17.25 -6.93 19.48
N ILE A 157 -17.09 -5.86 20.26
CA ILE A 157 -18.20 -5.01 20.63
C ILE A 157 -18.39 -3.99 19.51
N SER A 158 -19.60 -3.86 19.00
CA SER A 158 -19.94 -2.80 18.06
C SER A 158 -20.28 -1.53 18.81
N ASN A 159 -19.66 -0.43 18.39
CA ASN A 159 -19.87 0.89 18.95
C ASN A 159 -21.34 1.30 18.93
N GLY A 160 -21.71 2.15 19.87
CA GLY A 160 -23.01 2.82 19.89
C GLY A 160 -23.27 3.70 18.65
N VAL A 161 -24.35 4.47 18.71
CA VAL A 161 -24.63 5.50 17.69
C VAL A 161 -23.71 6.71 17.89
N ALA A 162 -23.53 7.55 16.87
CA ALA A 162 -22.71 8.75 17.01
C ALA A 162 -23.25 9.69 18.11
N ALA A 163 -22.47 9.88 19.18
CA ALA A 163 -22.76 10.78 20.29
C ALA A 163 -21.50 11.03 21.15
N ASN A 164 -21.43 12.21 21.76
CA ASN A 164 -20.26 12.67 22.52
C ASN A 164 -20.24 12.20 23.99
N ALA A 165 -21.13 11.29 24.38
CA ALA A 165 -21.41 11.02 25.79
C ALA A 165 -21.70 9.54 26.07
N HIS A 166 -20.94 8.65 25.43
CA HIS A 166 -20.97 7.25 25.82
C HIS A 166 -20.05 6.99 27.00
N SER A 167 -20.31 5.91 27.71
CA SER A 167 -19.52 5.52 28.86
C SER A 167 -19.29 4.03 28.97
N VAL A 168 -18.16 3.69 29.59
CA VAL A 168 -17.90 2.38 30.15
C VAL A 168 -17.63 2.56 31.64
N THR A 169 -18.27 1.72 32.46
CA THR A 169 -18.19 1.81 33.92
C THR A 169 -17.58 0.56 34.53
N ILE A 170 -16.74 0.77 35.55
CA ILE A 170 -16.17 -0.27 36.40
C ILE A 170 -16.97 -0.36 37.70
N GLY A 171 -17.26 -1.58 38.13
CA GLY A 171 -17.89 -1.87 39.41
C GLY A 171 -17.74 -3.34 39.81
N GLY A 172 -18.60 -3.82 40.71
CA GLY A 172 -18.63 -5.22 41.15
C GLY A 172 -18.42 -5.37 42.65
N SER A 173 -18.25 -6.61 43.12
CA SER A 173 -18.10 -6.91 44.55
C SER A 173 -16.70 -6.63 45.09
N PHE A 174 -15.71 -6.40 44.23
CA PHE A 174 -14.35 -6.03 44.64
C PHE A 174 -14.28 -4.64 45.31
N GLY A 175 -15.30 -3.81 45.09
CA GLY A 175 -15.52 -2.56 45.82
C GLY A 175 -15.16 -1.31 45.04
N ASP A 176 -14.12 -1.33 44.20
CA ASP A 176 -13.76 -0.11 43.46
C ASP A 176 -14.75 0.19 42.31
N SER A 177 -14.82 1.45 41.91
CA SER A 177 -15.70 1.88 40.81
C SER A 177 -15.12 3.05 40.02
N GLY A 178 -15.59 3.25 38.79
CA GLY A 178 -15.27 4.43 38.00
C GLY A 178 -15.96 4.45 36.66
N THR A 179 -15.83 5.56 35.94
CA THR A 179 -16.45 5.77 34.64
C THR A 179 -15.43 6.40 33.70
N ALA A 180 -15.29 5.84 32.50
CA ALA A 180 -14.58 6.47 31.39
C ALA A 180 -15.59 6.88 30.33
N ALA A 181 -15.39 8.07 29.74
CA ALA A 181 -16.18 8.54 28.62
C ALA A 181 -15.58 8.02 27.30
N ILE A 182 -16.44 7.68 26.35
CA ILE A 182 -16.10 7.27 25.00
C ILE A 182 -16.83 8.23 24.04
N ASP A 183 -16.10 8.76 23.07
CA ASP A 183 -16.67 9.58 22.00
C ASP A 183 -16.86 8.72 20.76
N ILE A 184 -18.08 8.60 20.26
CA ILE A 184 -18.40 7.84 19.04
C ILE A 184 -18.87 8.82 17.98
N ILE A 185 -18.24 8.77 16.81
CA ILE A 185 -18.47 9.68 15.69
C ILE A 185 -19.03 8.92 14.49
N ALA A 186 -19.62 9.65 13.54
CA ALA A 186 -20.25 9.02 12.38
C ALA A 186 -19.23 8.30 11.50
N ASP A 187 -18.07 8.93 11.26
CA ASP A 187 -16.97 8.41 10.46
C ASP A 187 -15.65 8.88 11.05
N ASP A 188 -14.71 7.97 11.24
CA ASP A 188 -13.38 8.24 11.81
C ASP A 188 -12.24 8.07 10.79
N SER A 189 -12.59 7.91 9.51
CA SER A 189 -11.65 7.74 8.42
C SER A 189 -11.71 8.89 7.41
N VAL A 190 -10.57 9.20 6.81
CA VAL A 190 -10.44 10.23 5.77
C VAL A 190 -10.02 9.57 4.47
N ASN A 191 -10.86 9.66 3.44
CA ASN A 191 -10.52 9.19 2.10
C ASN A 191 -9.70 10.26 1.34
N ILE A 192 -8.53 9.88 0.81
CA ILE A 192 -7.60 10.78 0.10
C ILE A 192 -7.45 10.28 -1.34
N THR A 193 -7.71 11.15 -2.33
CA THR A 193 -7.71 10.79 -3.76
C THR A 193 -6.93 11.79 -4.61
N ALA A 194 -6.38 11.33 -5.74
CA ALA A 194 -5.67 12.14 -6.74
C ALA A 194 -5.83 11.55 -8.15
N THR A 195 -5.63 12.36 -9.19
CA THR A 195 -5.69 11.97 -10.61
C THR A 195 -4.43 12.39 -11.35
N VAL A 196 -3.98 11.59 -12.32
CA VAL A 196 -2.84 11.87 -13.20
C VAL A 196 -3.33 11.78 -14.65
N ASP A 197 -3.11 12.82 -15.44
CA ASP A 197 -3.55 12.88 -16.85
C ASP A 197 -2.58 12.13 -17.77
N PRO A 198 -3.08 11.50 -18.87
CA PRO A 198 -2.23 10.89 -19.90
C PRO A 198 -1.48 11.95 -20.71
N THR A 199 -0.18 11.73 -20.95
CA THR A 199 0.71 12.63 -21.69
C THR A 199 1.55 11.90 -22.72
N ILE A 200 1.71 12.50 -23.90
CA ILE A 200 2.69 12.09 -24.91
C ILE A 200 3.25 13.33 -25.61
N THR A 201 4.55 13.36 -25.86
CA THR A 201 5.22 14.36 -26.69
C THR A 201 6.02 13.67 -27.78
N PHE A 202 6.01 14.24 -28.99
CA PHE A 202 6.76 13.72 -30.14
C PHE A 202 7.25 14.88 -31.02
N THR A 203 8.54 14.90 -31.33
CA THR A 203 9.17 15.94 -32.17
C THR A 203 10.08 15.31 -33.23
N ILE A 204 10.27 16.02 -34.34
CA ILE A 204 11.18 15.67 -35.44
C ILE A 204 12.11 16.85 -35.64
N SER A 205 13.43 16.64 -35.63
CA SER A 205 14.42 17.71 -35.65
C SER A 205 14.54 18.41 -37.01
N ASP A 206 14.32 17.69 -38.10
CA ASP A 206 14.30 18.21 -39.48
C ASP A 206 13.20 17.55 -40.32
N THR A 207 12.42 18.36 -41.04
CA THR A 207 11.37 17.90 -41.94
C THR A 207 11.79 17.89 -43.41
N THR A 208 13.03 18.29 -43.72
CA THR A 208 13.58 18.33 -45.07
C THR A 208 14.96 17.69 -45.09
N VAL A 209 15.04 16.43 -45.53
CA VAL A 209 16.30 15.71 -45.71
C VAL A 209 16.48 15.36 -47.19
N GLY A 210 17.72 15.13 -47.64
CA GLY A 210 17.97 14.84 -49.05
C GLY A 210 19.28 14.12 -49.32
N PHE A 211 19.30 13.40 -50.43
CA PHE A 211 20.43 12.60 -50.91
C PHE A 211 21.42 13.37 -51.79
N GLY A 212 21.18 14.66 -52.06
CA GLY A 212 21.88 15.39 -53.10
C GLY A 212 21.71 14.77 -54.49
N THR A 213 22.82 14.55 -55.19
CA THR A 213 22.82 13.88 -56.51
C THR A 213 23.15 12.40 -56.33
N LEU A 214 22.18 11.52 -56.64
CA LEU A 214 22.39 10.08 -56.63
C LEU A 214 23.38 9.65 -57.73
N THR A 215 24.24 8.68 -57.41
CA THR A 215 25.21 8.13 -58.36
C THR A 215 25.10 6.60 -58.40
N THR A 216 25.45 5.99 -59.54
CA THR A 216 25.32 4.54 -59.73
C THR A 216 26.46 3.73 -59.11
N GLY A 217 27.51 4.40 -58.62
CA GLY A 217 28.76 3.77 -58.18
C GLY A 217 28.84 3.47 -56.69
N SER A 218 27.90 3.99 -55.89
CA SER A 218 27.86 3.84 -54.43
C SER A 218 26.46 4.15 -53.90
N ALA A 219 26.12 3.60 -52.74
CA ALA A 219 24.96 4.05 -51.98
C ALA A 219 25.07 5.51 -51.58
N SER A 220 23.90 6.13 -51.39
CA SER A 220 23.77 7.50 -50.90
C SER A 220 22.87 7.51 -49.68
N TRP A 221 23.27 8.27 -48.66
CA TRP A 221 22.47 8.49 -47.45
C TRP A 221 21.99 9.94 -47.41
N ALA A 222 20.76 10.13 -46.95
CA ALA A 222 20.20 11.46 -46.81
C ALA A 222 20.83 12.22 -45.63
N THR A 223 20.93 13.54 -45.75
CA THR A 223 21.37 14.45 -44.68
C THR A 223 20.38 15.60 -44.53
N GLY A 224 20.33 16.22 -43.34
CA GLY A 224 19.46 17.39 -43.07
C GLY A 224 19.82 18.64 -43.88
N ASP A 225 21.07 18.77 -44.33
CA ASP A 225 21.45 19.85 -45.26
C ASP A 225 21.10 19.55 -46.73
N THR A 226 20.47 18.41 -46.99
CA THR A 226 20.03 17.89 -48.30
C THR A 226 21.14 17.52 -49.29
N ASN A 227 22.41 17.64 -48.90
CA ASN A 227 23.55 17.38 -49.79
C ASN A 227 23.85 15.88 -49.97
N GLY A 228 23.40 15.05 -49.04
CA GLY A 228 23.68 13.62 -48.98
C GLY A 228 25.15 13.30 -48.74
N VAL A 229 25.42 12.02 -48.47
CA VAL A 229 26.77 11.45 -48.38
C VAL A 229 26.83 10.12 -49.10
N THR A 230 28.02 9.74 -49.59
CA THR A 230 28.26 8.47 -50.31
C THR A 230 29.11 7.49 -49.50
N SER A 231 29.12 7.64 -48.19
CA SER A 231 29.78 6.75 -47.24
C SER A 231 28.82 6.49 -46.10
N ALA A 232 28.74 5.24 -45.66
CA ALA A 232 27.84 4.85 -44.60
C ALA A 232 28.09 5.73 -43.36
N PRO A 233 27.07 6.43 -42.84
CA PRO A 233 27.18 7.17 -41.60
C PRO A 233 27.27 6.18 -40.41
N ALA A 234 27.66 6.68 -39.24
CA ALA A 234 27.53 5.90 -38.01
C ALA A 234 26.05 5.62 -37.74
N ASP A 235 25.74 4.49 -37.10
CA ASP A 235 24.38 4.09 -36.68
C ASP A 235 23.59 5.23 -35.99
N SER A 236 24.24 5.90 -35.05
CA SER A 236 23.81 7.07 -34.27
C SER A 236 23.95 8.42 -35.01
N SER A 237 23.90 8.40 -36.34
CA SER A 237 23.97 9.60 -37.18
C SER A 237 22.88 9.56 -38.24
N GLY A 238 21.69 10.04 -37.87
CA GLY A 238 20.54 10.14 -38.75
C GLY A 238 20.55 11.36 -39.68
N ALA A 239 19.67 11.33 -40.68
CA ALA A 239 19.31 12.50 -41.48
C ALA A 239 18.47 13.49 -40.65
N HIS A 240 17.71 12.97 -39.68
CA HIS A 240 17.01 13.71 -38.64
C HIS A 240 16.88 12.82 -37.39
N GLU A 241 16.49 13.43 -36.27
CA GLU A 241 16.24 12.78 -34.99
C GLU A 241 14.77 12.94 -34.60
N MET A 242 14.16 11.89 -34.06
CA MET A 242 12.85 11.95 -33.42
C MET A 242 13.01 11.88 -31.90
N THR A 243 12.26 12.68 -31.14
CA THR A 243 12.26 12.62 -29.66
C THR A 243 10.86 12.31 -29.15
N LEU A 244 10.73 11.39 -28.18
CA LEU A 244 9.47 10.95 -27.61
C LEU A 244 9.50 10.93 -26.08
N ALA A 245 8.38 11.26 -25.43
CA ALA A 245 8.14 11.02 -24.01
C ALA A 245 6.67 10.65 -23.77
N THR A 246 6.38 9.77 -22.80
CA THR A 246 5.02 9.37 -22.46
C THR A 246 4.92 8.82 -21.04
N ASN A 247 3.80 9.07 -20.34
CA ASN A 247 3.48 8.40 -19.06
C ASN A 247 2.54 7.18 -19.24
N ALA A 248 2.39 6.69 -20.47
CA ALA A 248 1.63 5.48 -20.78
C ALA A 248 2.25 4.24 -20.13
N ALA A 249 1.46 3.50 -19.35
CA ALA A 249 1.93 2.34 -18.61
C ALA A 249 2.37 1.17 -19.51
N SER A 250 1.78 1.07 -20.72
CA SER A 250 2.17 0.08 -21.75
C SER A 250 3.07 0.69 -22.84
N GLY A 251 3.73 1.81 -22.53
CA GLY A 251 4.70 2.49 -23.40
C GLY A 251 4.11 3.11 -24.66
N TYR A 252 4.75 2.90 -25.81
CA TYR A 252 4.38 3.56 -27.05
C TYR A 252 4.71 2.72 -28.29
N SER A 253 4.20 3.15 -29.44
CA SER A 253 4.60 2.66 -30.77
C SER A 253 4.86 3.81 -31.74
N ILE A 254 5.91 3.70 -32.54
CA ILE A 254 6.24 4.60 -33.64
C ILE A 254 5.96 3.89 -34.96
N THR A 255 5.20 4.54 -35.83
CA THR A 255 4.88 4.07 -37.19
C THR A 255 5.23 5.12 -38.24
N TYR A 256 5.46 4.68 -39.48
CA TYR A 256 5.53 5.56 -40.64
C TYR A 256 4.55 5.15 -41.74
N ASN A 257 4.20 6.09 -42.61
CA ASN A 257 3.53 5.83 -43.90
C ASN A 257 4.03 6.83 -44.95
N GLY A 258 4.36 6.36 -46.15
CA GLY A 258 4.81 7.19 -47.26
C GLY A 258 4.95 6.40 -48.55
N ALA A 259 4.96 7.09 -49.70
CA ALA A 259 5.28 6.47 -50.98
C ALA A 259 6.80 6.30 -51.13
N THR A 260 7.25 5.57 -52.14
CA THR A 260 8.66 5.62 -52.55
C THR A 260 9.01 6.97 -53.21
N LEU A 261 10.29 7.20 -53.47
CA LEU A 261 10.80 8.33 -54.23
C LEU A 261 10.22 8.35 -55.65
N THR A 262 9.67 9.49 -56.08
CA THR A 262 9.04 9.66 -57.40
C THR A 262 9.55 10.87 -58.15
N SER A 263 9.69 10.74 -59.47
CA SER A 263 9.89 11.86 -60.41
C SER A 263 8.93 11.75 -61.58
N GLY A 264 7.86 12.52 -61.56
CA GLY A 264 6.77 12.35 -62.51
C GLY A 264 6.14 10.96 -62.40
N GLY A 265 6.23 10.15 -63.46
CA GLY A 265 5.76 8.76 -63.46
C GLY A 265 6.80 7.72 -63.06
N ASN A 266 8.06 8.12 -62.84
CA ASN A 266 9.16 7.23 -62.53
C ASN A 266 9.32 7.08 -61.01
N THR A 267 9.80 5.93 -60.56
CA THR A 267 10.01 5.58 -59.15
C THR A 267 11.44 5.09 -58.93
N ILE A 268 11.90 5.10 -57.68
CA ILE A 268 13.01 4.25 -57.25
C ILE A 268 12.39 3.08 -56.48
N ASP A 269 12.79 1.85 -56.80
CA ASP A 269 12.31 0.64 -56.13
C ASP A 269 12.61 0.65 -54.63
N VAL A 270 11.66 0.17 -53.82
CA VAL A 270 11.84 0.00 -52.37
C VAL A 270 12.56 -1.32 -52.09
N ALA A 271 13.33 -1.36 -51.00
CA ALA A 271 14.10 -2.54 -50.65
C ALA A 271 13.98 -2.92 -49.17
N THR A 272 14.29 -4.19 -48.90
CA THR A 272 14.77 -4.64 -47.58
C THR A 272 16.23 -5.03 -47.76
N ILE A 273 17.09 -4.36 -47.02
CA ILE A 273 18.55 -4.53 -46.94
C ILE A 273 18.81 -5.07 -45.54
N SER A 274 19.39 -6.25 -45.43
CA SER A 274 19.57 -6.92 -44.14
C SER A 274 21.04 -7.22 -43.93
N GLU A 275 21.58 -6.77 -42.78
CA GLU A 275 22.98 -7.02 -42.41
C GLU A 275 23.97 -6.54 -43.46
N ASP A 276 23.72 -5.36 -44.04
CA ASP A 276 24.48 -4.84 -45.16
C ASP A 276 24.52 -3.30 -45.17
N ASP A 277 25.71 -2.76 -45.32
CA ASP A 277 25.97 -1.32 -45.17
C ASP A 277 25.44 -0.53 -46.36
N ASP A 278 25.64 -0.99 -47.59
CA ASP A 278 25.39 -0.21 -48.81
C ASP A 278 24.35 -0.84 -49.77
N GLY A 279 23.80 -1.99 -49.41
CA GLY A 279 22.81 -2.69 -50.23
C GLY A 279 23.44 -3.22 -51.52
N THR A 280 22.90 -2.79 -52.66
CA THR A 280 23.37 -3.23 -53.98
C THR A 280 23.51 -2.00 -54.88
N PRO A 281 24.67 -1.33 -54.84
CA PRO A 281 24.99 -0.27 -55.78
C PRO A 281 24.77 -0.71 -57.24
N ALA A 282 24.41 0.24 -58.10
CA ALA A 282 23.98 0.02 -59.49
C ALA A 282 22.63 -0.72 -59.66
N SER A 283 21.85 -0.88 -58.58
CA SER A 283 20.43 -1.27 -58.61
C SER A 283 19.56 -0.19 -57.96
N GLU A 284 18.26 -0.15 -58.25
CA GLU A 284 17.35 0.76 -57.56
C GLU A 284 16.97 0.22 -56.19
N GLN A 285 17.24 1.01 -55.15
CA GLN A 285 16.83 0.71 -53.79
C GLN A 285 16.51 2.01 -53.06
N PHE A 286 15.46 1.99 -52.24
CA PHE A 286 15.13 3.01 -51.26
C PHE A 286 14.66 2.34 -49.98
N ALA A 287 15.31 2.67 -48.87
CA ALA A 287 15.02 2.08 -47.56
C ALA A 287 15.31 3.07 -46.41
N LEU A 288 14.81 2.77 -45.21
CA LEU A 288 15.13 3.52 -43.99
C LEU A 288 15.56 2.60 -42.85
N GLY A 289 16.33 3.13 -41.91
CA GLY A 289 16.76 2.46 -40.67
C GLY A 289 16.69 3.43 -39.49
N LEU A 290 16.63 2.88 -38.28
CA LEU A 290 16.56 3.60 -37.02
C LEU A 290 17.60 3.08 -36.03
N ASP A 291 18.08 3.98 -35.18
CA ASP A 291 18.88 3.72 -33.98
C ASP A 291 18.17 4.40 -32.79
N ASP A 292 18.14 3.78 -31.62
CA ASP A 292 17.51 4.35 -30.40
C ASP A 292 18.50 5.14 -29.54
N ASN A 293 19.70 5.42 -30.07
CA ASN A 293 20.79 6.15 -29.45
C ASN A 293 21.25 5.57 -28.11
N GLY A 294 21.23 4.23 -28.02
CA GLY A 294 21.56 3.49 -26.80
C GLY A 294 20.43 3.53 -25.76
N GLY A 295 19.20 3.78 -26.24
CA GLY A 295 17.96 3.68 -25.49
C GLY A 295 17.59 2.23 -25.15
N ASN A 296 16.31 2.02 -24.87
CA ASN A 296 15.77 0.69 -24.58
C ASN A 296 14.55 0.34 -25.43
N ALA A 297 14.18 1.21 -26.36
CA ALA A 297 13.15 0.93 -27.35
C ALA A 297 13.46 -0.34 -28.14
N THR A 298 12.42 -1.12 -28.39
CA THR A 298 12.51 -2.25 -29.32
C THR A 298 12.33 -1.74 -30.74
N ILE A 299 13.40 -1.72 -31.52
CA ILE A 299 13.36 -1.49 -32.97
C ILE A 299 13.02 -2.80 -33.70
N VAL A 300 12.14 -2.73 -34.70
CA VAL A 300 11.81 -3.87 -35.56
C VAL A 300 13.06 -4.23 -36.36
N SER A 301 13.50 -5.48 -36.30
CA SER A 301 14.82 -5.92 -36.82
C SER A 301 15.12 -5.55 -38.28
N ALA A 302 14.10 -5.41 -39.14
CA ALA A 302 14.28 -4.98 -40.53
C ALA A 302 14.71 -3.51 -40.68
N TYR A 303 14.68 -2.74 -39.60
CA TYR A 303 15.01 -1.32 -39.53
C TYR A 303 16.10 -1.03 -38.49
N ASP A 304 16.69 -2.04 -37.85
CA ASP A 304 17.63 -1.88 -36.73
C ASP A 304 19.05 -1.59 -37.25
N LEU A 305 19.52 -0.36 -37.01
CA LEU A 305 20.86 0.08 -37.38
C LEU A 305 21.93 -0.44 -36.40
N ALA A 306 21.69 -0.32 -35.09
CA ALA A 306 22.64 -0.64 -34.04
C ALA A 306 23.12 -2.10 -34.08
N THR A 307 22.18 -3.04 -34.22
CA THR A 307 22.47 -4.47 -34.09
C THR A 307 22.91 -5.09 -35.41
N ALA A 308 22.26 -4.68 -36.50
CA ALA A 308 22.27 -5.43 -37.75
C ALA A 308 22.43 -4.55 -38.99
N ASN A 309 22.66 -3.24 -38.84
CA ASN A 309 22.71 -2.28 -39.94
C ASN A 309 21.69 -2.56 -41.06
N SER A 310 20.41 -2.68 -40.67
CA SER A 310 19.34 -3.12 -41.56
C SER A 310 18.44 -1.96 -41.95
N TYR A 311 18.00 -1.96 -43.21
CA TYR A 311 17.12 -0.95 -43.77
C TYR A 311 15.93 -1.63 -44.44
N SER A 312 14.73 -1.08 -44.27
CA SER A 312 13.56 -1.55 -45.01
C SER A 312 12.63 -0.40 -45.35
N PHE A 313 11.80 -0.58 -46.36
CA PHE A 313 10.71 0.34 -46.64
C PHE A 313 9.51 -0.35 -47.29
N VAL A 314 8.32 -0.05 -46.78
CA VAL A 314 7.05 -0.56 -47.29
C VAL A 314 6.24 0.63 -47.80
N ALA A 315 6.19 0.80 -49.12
CA ALA A 315 5.48 1.92 -49.72
C ALA A 315 3.96 1.86 -49.48
N GLY A 316 3.39 3.02 -49.13
CA GLY A 316 1.95 3.24 -49.02
C GLY A 316 1.25 2.50 -47.88
N THR A 317 1.99 1.90 -46.96
CA THR A 317 1.44 1.11 -45.85
C THR A 317 1.95 1.64 -44.51
N THR A 318 1.03 1.87 -43.56
CA THR A 318 1.41 2.18 -42.19
C THR A 318 2.17 1.03 -41.57
N THR A 319 3.42 1.26 -41.20
CA THR A 319 4.34 0.23 -40.71
C THR A 319 4.94 0.64 -39.37
N THR A 320 4.87 -0.24 -38.39
CA THR A 320 5.53 -0.06 -37.08
C THR A 320 7.03 -0.31 -37.23
N VAL A 321 7.85 0.57 -36.64
CA VAL A 321 9.31 0.45 -36.68
C VAL A 321 9.96 0.42 -35.31
N ALA A 322 9.32 1.00 -34.30
CA ALA A 322 9.82 0.99 -32.93
C ALA A 322 8.66 0.96 -31.93
N SER A 323 8.92 0.38 -30.76
CA SER A 323 7.96 0.34 -29.65
C SER A 323 8.65 0.23 -28.31
N GLU A 324 7.95 0.64 -27.25
CA GLU A 324 8.33 0.40 -25.87
C GLU A 324 7.10 -0.08 -25.09
N THR A 325 7.33 -0.81 -24.01
CA THR A 325 6.35 -1.46 -23.14
C THR A 325 6.20 -0.78 -21.78
N ILE A 326 7.01 0.23 -21.48
CA ILE A 326 7.00 1.00 -20.23
C ILE A 326 6.86 2.51 -20.49
N ALA A 327 6.47 3.26 -19.46
CA ALA A 327 6.49 4.72 -19.51
C ALA A 327 7.93 5.24 -19.69
N THR A 328 8.09 6.30 -20.47
CA THR A 328 9.39 6.79 -20.93
C THR A 328 9.50 8.30 -20.70
N ALA A 329 10.54 8.72 -19.99
CA ALA A 329 10.77 10.14 -19.69
C ALA A 329 11.26 10.94 -20.91
N THR A 330 12.24 10.38 -21.64
CA THR A 330 12.72 10.87 -22.93
C THR A 330 13.39 9.70 -23.64
N GLU A 331 13.13 9.55 -24.93
CA GLU A 331 13.84 8.64 -25.81
C GLU A 331 14.03 9.29 -27.18
N THR A 332 15.15 9.00 -27.83
CA THR A 332 15.59 9.64 -29.07
C THR A 332 15.87 8.58 -30.11
N PHE A 333 15.53 8.88 -31.36
CA PHE A 333 15.76 7.98 -32.48
C PHE A 333 16.46 8.71 -33.61
N ASP A 334 17.64 8.25 -34.01
CA ASP A 334 18.26 8.66 -35.25
C ASP A 334 17.63 7.90 -36.42
N VAL A 335 17.28 8.61 -37.50
CA VAL A 335 16.66 8.00 -38.67
C VAL A 335 17.54 8.19 -39.89
N GLN A 336 17.95 7.08 -40.49
CA GLN A 336 18.71 7.08 -41.73
C GLN A 336 17.84 6.69 -42.92
N TYR A 337 18.17 7.24 -44.08
CA TYR A 337 17.58 6.85 -45.36
C TYR A 337 18.71 6.50 -46.32
N ILE A 338 18.57 5.38 -47.03
CA ILE A 338 19.53 4.91 -48.03
C ILE A 338 18.85 4.86 -49.40
N ALA A 339 19.59 5.26 -50.44
CA ALA A 339 19.18 5.12 -51.82
C ALA A 339 20.33 4.63 -52.73
N ASN A 340 20.01 3.68 -53.61
CA ASN A 340 20.82 3.27 -54.74
C ASN A 340 20.06 3.51 -56.06
N VAL A 341 20.80 3.76 -57.14
CA VAL A 341 20.23 3.92 -58.49
C VAL A 341 20.99 3.06 -59.51
N ALA A 342 20.27 2.62 -60.54
CA ALA A 342 20.83 1.88 -61.66
C ALA A 342 21.27 2.81 -62.79
N GLY A 343 22.11 2.30 -63.70
CA GLY A 343 22.53 3.06 -64.89
C GLY A 343 21.39 3.43 -65.86
N LEU A 344 20.22 2.79 -65.69
CA LEU A 344 19.02 3.06 -66.48
C LEU A 344 17.92 3.79 -65.69
N THR A 345 18.14 4.09 -64.40
CA THR A 345 17.22 4.93 -63.61
C THR A 345 17.01 6.24 -64.34
N GLU A 346 15.75 6.61 -64.56
CA GLU A 346 15.42 7.76 -65.39
C GLU A 346 15.91 9.08 -64.76
N ALA A 347 16.29 10.04 -65.60
CA ALA A 347 16.70 11.35 -65.11
C ALA A 347 15.48 12.13 -64.57
N GLY A 348 15.61 12.67 -63.36
CA GLY A 348 14.57 13.48 -62.74
C GLY A 348 14.93 13.94 -61.33
N SER A 349 14.11 14.83 -60.79
CA SER A 349 14.14 15.17 -59.36
C SER A 349 13.19 14.25 -58.62
N TYR A 350 13.74 13.33 -57.83
CA TYR A 350 12.98 12.34 -57.08
C TYR A 350 12.69 12.85 -55.68
N THR A 351 11.42 12.78 -55.24
CA THR A 351 11.01 13.21 -53.90
C THR A 351 9.96 12.27 -53.32
N THR A 352 9.87 12.22 -52.00
CA THR A 352 8.77 11.55 -51.27
C THR A 352 8.52 12.27 -49.95
N ASN A 353 7.33 12.05 -49.37
CA ASN A 353 6.98 12.48 -48.03
C ASN A 353 6.69 11.25 -47.17
N ILE A 354 7.31 11.19 -46.00
CA ILE A 354 7.08 10.15 -44.99
C ILE A 354 6.40 10.80 -43.78
N THR A 355 5.25 10.26 -43.38
CA THR A 355 4.51 10.69 -42.21
C THR A 355 4.85 9.78 -41.03
N TRP A 356 5.40 10.36 -39.97
CA TRP A 356 5.71 9.68 -38.71
C TRP A 356 4.59 9.87 -37.68
N ILE A 357 4.25 8.80 -36.95
CA ILE A 357 3.18 8.81 -35.95
C ILE A 357 3.68 8.10 -34.68
N ALA A 358 3.64 8.82 -33.56
CA ALA A 358 3.84 8.27 -32.22
C ALA A 358 2.49 8.07 -31.51
N THR A 359 2.28 6.90 -30.90
CA THR A 359 1.06 6.56 -30.15
C THR A 359 1.43 6.08 -28.75
N GLY A 360 0.86 6.69 -27.71
CA GLY A 360 1.02 6.24 -26.32
C GLY A 360 -0.04 5.20 -25.95
N ASN A 361 0.37 4.13 -25.26
CA ASN A 361 -0.46 2.96 -24.94
C ASN A 361 -0.89 3.00 -23.45
N PHE A 362 -1.98 3.72 -23.17
CA PHE A 362 -2.53 3.96 -21.82
C PHE A 362 -3.40 2.83 -21.28
#